data_AF-A0A7S3VRB4-F1
#
_entry.id   AF-A0A7S3VRB4-F1
#
_cell.length_a   1.000
_cell.length_b   1.000
_cell.length_c   1.000
_cell.angle_alpha   90.00
_cell.angle_beta   90.00
_cell.angle_gamma   90.00
#
_symmetry.space_group_name_H-M   'P 1'
#
loop_
_entity.id
_entity.type
_entity.pdbx_description
1 polymer ?
#
loop_
_entity_poly.entity_id
_entity_poly.type
_entity_poly.pdbx_seq_one_letter_code
_entity_poly.pdbx_strand_id
1 'polypeptide(L)'
;QQQQQQQQGALGGMMVRGTLQPPTSSTTAQGESWTQMLLHTEVVWVNQEQESGLPYDIVLRNPETHAVLAYVEVKSSAWHSKDAFEVSPAEMRWAQHHGPAYTVGAGGTCMWEN
;
A
#
# COMPACT_ATOMS: atom_id res chain seq x y z
N GLN A 1 29.03 -33.49 -23.43
CA GLN A 1 29.13 -33.07 -22.00
C GLN A 1 29.67 -31.64 -22.04
N GLN A 2 29.05 -30.58 -21.53
CA GLN A 2 28.01 -30.41 -20.52
C GLN A 2 27.05 -29.27 -20.92
N GLN A 3 25.85 -29.32 -20.35
CA GLN A 3 24.72 -28.42 -20.57
C GLN A 3 24.85 -27.09 -19.81
N GLN A 4 24.07 -26.14 -20.31
CA GLN A 4 23.71 -24.81 -19.80
C GLN A 4 23.49 -24.72 -18.28
N GLN A 5 23.83 -23.57 -17.71
CA GLN A 5 23.00 -22.93 -16.68
C GLN A 5 22.83 -21.45 -17.02
N GLN A 6 21.69 -21.13 -17.63
CA GLN A 6 21.10 -19.80 -17.59
C GLN A 6 20.56 -19.59 -16.18
N GLN A 7 21.12 -18.64 -15.43
CA GLN A 7 20.48 -18.11 -14.24
C GLN A 7 19.37 -17.16 -14.70
N GLN A 8 18.14 -17.65 -14.74
CA GLN A 8 16.96 -16.81 -14.80
C GLN A 8 16.74 -16.26 -13.39
N GLY A 9 17.01 -14.97 -13.20
CA GLY A 9 16.68 -14.25 -11.97
C GLY A 9 15.16 -14.22 -11.80
N ALA A 10 14.66 -14.94 -10.80
CA ALA A 10 13.27 -14.91 -10.42
C ALA A 10 12.90 -13.48 -9.97
N LEU A 11 12.12 -12.77 -10.79
CA LEU A 11 11.37 -11.59 -10.40
C LEU A 11 10.25 -12.06 -9.46
N GLY A 12 10.61 -12.32 -8.20
CA GLY A 12 9.70 -12.81 -7.17
C GLY A 12 8.89 -11.67 -6.57
N GLY A 13 7.72 -11.38 -7.15
CA GLY A 13 6.67 -10.64 -6.45
C GLY A 13 6.20 -11.46 -5.24
N MET A 14 6.09 -10.83 -4.07
CA MET A 14 5.63 -11.50 -2.85
C MET A 14 4.12 -11.34 -2.74
N MET A 15 3.39 -12.45 -2.59
CA MET A 15 1.94 -12.42 -2.37
C MET A 15 1.65 -12.25 -0.88
N VAL A 16 0.87 -11.22 -0.54
CA VAL A 16 0.38 -10.99 0.84
C VAL A 16 -1.08 -11.50 0.93
N ARG A 17 -1.40 -12.34 1.91
CA ARG A 17 -2.77 -12.84 2.17
C ARG A 17 -3.45 -12.02 3.27
N GLY A 18 -4.69 -11.56 3.04
CA GLY A 18 -5.54 -10.93 4.06
C GLY A 18 -6.95 -11.55 4.07
N THR A 19 -7.54 -11.75 5.25
CA THR A 19 -8.93 -12.22 5.42
C THR A 19 -9.93 -11.07 5.38
N LEU A 20 -10.98 -11.19 4.57
CA LEU A 20 -12.04 -10.19 4.41
C LEU A 20 -13.08 -10.33 5.54
N GLN A 21 -13.07 -9.42 6.51
CA GLN A 21 -14.18 -9.23 7.47
C GLN A 21 -14.68 -7.78 7.41
N PRO A 22 -16.01 -7.54 7.56
CA PRO A 22 -16.57 -6.19 7.58
C PRO A 22 -16.13 -5.42 8.84
N PRO A 23 -15.89 -4.09 8.76
CA PRO A 23 -15.53 -3.29 9.92
C PRO A 23 -16.68 -3.21 10.91
N THR A 24 -16.56 -3.87 12.06
CA THR A 24 -17.15 -3.33 13.29
C THR A 24 -16.16 -2.30 13.83
N SER A 25 -16.31 -1.05 13.38
CA SER A 25 -15.81 0.16 14.05
C SER A 25 -14.49 -0.02 14.83
N SER A 26 -13.37 -0.17 14.13
CA SER A 26 -12.05 -0.31 14.75
C SER A 26 -11.51 1.07 15.15
N THR A 27 -11.71 1.40 16.42
CA THR A 27 -11.07 2.51 17.12
C THR A 27 -9.58 2.19 17.31
N THR A 28 -8.69 2.96 16.70
CA THR A 28 -7.25 2.96 17.03
C THR A 28 -7.05 3.53 18.45
N ALA A 29 -6.00 3.07 19.16
CA ALA A 29 -5.74 3.36 20.58
C ALA A 29 -5.57 4.85 20.98
N GLN A 30 -5.70 5.79 20.04
CA GLN A 30 -5.93 7.22 20.25
C GLN A 30 -7.00 7.64 19.24
N GLY A 31 -8.25 7.73 19.69
CA GLY A 31 -9.44 7.72 18.84
C GLY A 31 -9.70 8.99 18.02
N GLU A 32 -8.81 9.30 17.07
CA GLU A 32 -9.15 10.21 15.97
C GLU A 32 -9.66 9.41 14.78
N SER A 33 -10.82 9.82 14.26
CA SER A 33 -11.37 9.23 13.05
C SER A 33 -10.45 9.54 11.87
N TRP A 34 -10.13 8.54 11.04
CA TRP A 34 -9.42 8.75 9.77
C TRP A 34 -10.09 9.84 8.92
N THR A 35 -11.40 10.02 9.03
CA THR A 35 -12.13 11.11 8.38
C THR A 35 -11.69 12.49 8.87
N GLN A 36 -11.46 12.67 10.18
CA GLN A 36 -10.97 13.93 10.75
C GLN A 36 -9.52 14.20 10.34
N MET A 37 -8.69 13.17 10.33
CA MET A 37 -7.31 13.29 9.87
C MET A 37 -7.24 13.70 8.39
N LEU A 38 -8.05 13.07 7.53
CA LEU A 38 -8.09 13.36 6.10
C LEU A 38 -8.68 14.74 5.77
N LEU A 39 -9.56 15.29 6.61
CA LEU A 39 -10.11 16.65 6.42
C LEU A 39 -9.05 17.75 6.47
N HIS A 40 -7.89 17.48 7.07
CA HIS A 40 -6.78 18.43 7.18
C HIS A 40 -5.48 17.87 6.59
N THR A 41 -5.61 17.08 5.52
CA THR A 41 -4.48 16.44 4.83
C THR A 41 -4.44 16.87 3.37
N GLU A 42 -3.25 17.23 2.89
CA GLU A 42 -2.95 17.36 1.47
C GLU A 42 -2.78 15.95 0.87
N VAL A 43 -3.57 15.65 -0.16
CA VAL A 43 -3.50 14.38 -0.90
C VAL A 43 -2.80 14.62 -2.23
N VAL A 44 -1.66 13.98 -2.44
CA VAL A 44 -0.88 14.12 -3.68
C VAL A 44 -0.78 12.77 -4.36
N TRP A 45 -1.39 12.65 -5.54
CA TRP A 45 -1.25 11.47 -6.40
C TRP A 45 -0.01 11.65 -7.28
N VAL A 46 1.04 10.89 -6.99
CA VAL A 46 2.35 11.02 -7.66
C VAL A 46 2.43 10.27 -9.00
N ASN A 47 1.55 9.27 -9.18
CA ASN A 47 1.41 8.45 -10.39
C ASN A 47 0.19 8.80 -11.27
N GLN A 48 -0.41 9.98 -11.10
CA GLN A 48 -1.71 10.28 -11.75
C GLN A 48 -1.64 10.29 -13.27
N GLU A 49 -0.59 10.88 -13.84
CA GLU A 49 -0.44 11.03 -15.29
C GLU A 49 0.31 9.85 -15.92
N GLN A 50 1.32 9.33 -15.21
CA GLN A 50 2.18 8.24 -15.65
C GLN A 50 2.81 7.54 -14.44
N GLU A 51 3.13 6.27 -14.61
CA GLU A 51 3.87 5.47 -13.64
C GLU A 51 5.23 6.12 -13.32
N SER A 52 5.43 6.56 -12.08
CA SER A 52 6.67 7.23 -11.63
C SER A 52 7.76 6.23 -11.21
N GLY A 53 7.40 4.96 -10.99
CA GLY A 53 8.33 3.95 -10.44
C GLY A 53 8.63 4.14 -8.95
N LEU A 54 7.93 5.04 -8.26
CA LEU A 54 7.93 5.13 -6.80
C LEU A 54 7.20 3.92 -6.21
N PRO A 55 7.56 3.48 -4.99
CA PRO A 55 6.92 2.33 -4.34
C PRO A 55 5.55 2.67 -3.71
N TYR A 56 4.89 3.73 -4.15
CA TYR A 56 3.59 4.23 -3.70
C TYR A 56 2.96 5.11 -4.78
N ASP A 57 1.62 5.16 -4.81
CA ASP A 57 0.86 5.99 -5.76
C ASP A 57 0.46 7.34 -5.19
N ILE A 58 0.22 7.42 -3.89
CA ILE A 58 -0.30 8.60 -3.19
C ILE A 58 0.58 8.89 -1.97
N VAL A 59 0.80 10.17 -1.69
CA VAL A 59 1.38 10.64 -0.43
C VAL A 59 0.42 11.60 0.27
N LEU A 60 0.23 11.37 1.56
CA LEU A 60 -0.54 12.21 2.47
C LEU A 60 0.42 13.14 3.20
N ARG A 61 0.13 14.45 3.21
CA ARG A 61 1.00 15.45 3.84
C ARG A 61 0.20 16.41 4.72
N ASN A 62 0.86 16.95 5.73
CA ASN A 62 0.34 18.10 6.44
C ASN A 62 0.42 19.33 5.51
N PRO A 63 -0.69 20.05 5.27
CA PRO A 63 -0.74 21.11 4.26
C PRO A 63 0.11 22.35 4.62
N GLU A 64 0.41 22.58 5.89
CA GLU A 64 1.16 23.75 6.35
C GLU A 64 2.68 23.49 6.40
N THR A 65 3.06 22.31 6.86
CA THR A 65 4.47 21.93 7.10
C THR A 65 5.04 21.07 5.98
N HIS A 66 4.19 20.54 5.10
CA HIS A 66 4.50 19.51 4.10
C HIS A 66 5.13 18.24 4.69
N ALA A 67 5.05 18.03 6.01
CA ALA A 67 5.49 16.80 6.65
C ALA A 67 4.68 15.62 6.11
N VAL A 68 5.36 14.53 5.76
CA VAL A 68 4.70 13.31 5.26
C VAL A 68 4.00 12.60 6.41
N LEU A 69 2.72 12.32 6.21
CA LEU A 69 1.86 11.60 7.16
C LEU A 69 1.72 10.13 6.78
N ALA A 70 1.57 9.83 5.48
CA ALA A 70 1.48 8.47 4.98
C ALA A 70 1.85 8.35 3.50
N TYR A 71 2.18 7.13 3.09
CA TYR A 71 2.36 6.66 1.73
C TYR A 71 1.32 5.58 1.45
N VAL A 72 0.65 5.68 0.31
CA VAL A 72 -0.42 4.76 -0.06
C VAL A 72 -0.13 4.18 -1.44
N GLU A 73 -0.04 2.86 -1.50
CA GLU A 73 -0.01 2.07 -2.72
C GLU A 73 -1.43 1.61 -3.06
N VAL A 74 -1.89 1.88 -4.29
CA VAL A 74 -3.25 1.58 -4.72
C VAL A 74 -3.27 0.37 -5.65
N LYS A 75 -3.95 -0.69 -5.23
CA LYS A 75 -4.17 -1.88 -6.06
C LYS A 75 -5.65 -1.97 -6.46
N SER A 76 -5.92 -2.46 -7.66
CA SER A 76 -7.28 -2.73 -8.12
C SER A 76 -7.50 -4.20 -8.49
N SER A 77 -8.74 -4.65 -8.37
CA SER A 77 -9.18 -5.98 -8.77
C SER A 77 -10.57 -5.87 -9.40
N ALA A 78 -10.78 -6.58 -10.51
CA ALA A 78 -12.12 -6.74 -11.09
C ALA A 78 -13.00 -7.73 -10.29
N TRP A 79 -12.39 -8.46 -9.35
CA TRP A 79 -13.06 -9.44 -8.50
C TRP A 79 -13.42 -8.83 -7.15
N HIS A 80 -14.66 -9.05 -6.71
CA HIS A 80 -15.16 -8.57 -5.41
C HIS A 80 -14.33 -9.10 -4.23
N SER A 81 -13.77 -10.31 -4.37
CA SER A 81 -12.83 -10.90 -3.43
C SER A 81 -11.54 -11.24 -4.15
N LYS A 82 -10.44 -10.69 -3.67
CA LYS A 82 -9.10 -11.10 -4.08
C LYS A 82 -8.25 -11.26 -2.82
N ASP A 83 -7.88 -12.51 -2.56
CA ASP A 83 -7.22 -12.89 -1.30
C ASP A 83 -5.76 -12.46 -1.24
N ALA A 84 -5.16 -12.10 -2.39
CA ALA A 84 -3.78 -11.68 -2.46
C ALA A 84 -3.52 -10.66 -3.56
N PHE A 85 -2.67 -9.68 -3.23
CA PHE A 85 -2.07 -8.75 -4.18
C PHE A 85 -0.57 -9.00 -4.28
N GLU A 86 -0.03 -8.74 -5.46
CA GLU A 86 1.42 -8.76 -5.66
C GLU A 86 2.00 -7.46 -5.11
N VAL A 87 3.07 -7.60 -4.33
CA VAL A 87 3.86 -6.48 -3.81
C VAL A 87 5.27 -6.62 -4.36
N SER A 88 5.77 -5.56 -4.99
CA SER A 88 7.13 -5.57 -5.53
C SER A 88 8.19 -5.57 -4.41
N PRO A 89 9.42 -6.05 -4.67
CA PRO A 89 10.50 -5.94 -3.68
C PRO A 89 10.83 -4.50 -3.25
N ALA A 90 10.53 -3.51 -4.11
CA ALA A 90 10.69 -2.09 -3.79
C ALA A 90 9.62 -1.64 -2.78
N GLU A 91 8.35 -1.93 -3.06
CA GLU A 91 7.22 -1.70 -2.14
C GLU A 91 7.44 -2.37 -0.78
N MET A 92 7.87 -3.63 -0.77
CA MET A 92 8.14 -4.37 0.47
C MET A 92 9.23 -3.72 1.32
N ARG A 93 10.37 -3.34 0.71
CA ARG A 93 11.45 -2.65 1.43
C ARG A 93 11.02 -1.28 1.92
N TRP A 94 10.19 -0.59 1.15
CA TRP A 94 9.65 0.71 1.53
C TRP A 94 8.71 0.61 2.73
N ALA A 95 7.82 -0.38 2.73
CA ALA A 95 6.94 -0.71 3.84
C ALA A 95 7.72 -1.05 5.11
N GLN A 96 8.78 -1.86 4.99
CA GLN A 96 9.67 -2.18 6.12
C GLN A 96 10.37 -0.95 6.69
N HIS A 97 10.73 0.01 5.84
CA HIS A 97 11.42 1.23 6.28
C HIS A 97 10.48 2.23 6.97
N HIS A 98 9.24 2.39 6.47
CA HIS A 98 8.29 3.40 6.94
C HIS A 98 7.22 2.86 7.90
N GLY A 99 7.13 1.54 8.04
CA GLY A 99 6.23 0.87 8.98
C GLY A 99 4.78 1.33 8.82
N PRO A 100 4.11 1.77 9.91
CA PRO A 100 2.71 2.19 9.88
C PRO A 100 2.38 3.35 8.94
N ALA A 101 3.38 4.14 8.54
CA ALA A 101 3.18 5.23 7.59
C ALA A 101 3.01 4.73 6.14
N TYR A 102 3.23 3.44 5.86
CA TYR A 102 2.97 2.85 4.55
C TYR A 102 1.71 1.97 4.58
N THR A 103 0.83 2.12 3.60
CA THR A 103 -0.40 1.34 3.50
C THR A 103 -0.66 0.92 2.06
N VAL A 104 -1.18 -0.30 1.87
CA VAL A 104 -1.69 -0.76 0.58
C VAL A 104 -3.21 -0.71 0.62
N GLY A 105 -3.82 0.11 -0.23
CA GLY A 105 -5.27 0.22 -0.39
C GLY A 105 -5.75 -0.57 -1.61
N ALA A 106 -6.81 -1.37 -1.45
CA ALA A 106 -7.45 -2.05 -2.57
C ALA A 106 -8.88 -1.52 -2.80
N GLY A 107 -9.29 -1.37 -4.06
CA GLY A 107 -10.67 -1.05 -4.43
C GLY A 107 -11.61 -2.21 -4.08
N GLY A 108 -12.46 -2.00 -3.06
CA GLY A 108 -13.27 -3.03 -2.38
C GLY A 108 -12.99 -2.97 -0.87
N THR A 109 -13.93 -3.33 0.00
CA THR A 109 -13.73 -3.29 1.46
C THR A 109 -12.50 -4.11 1.86
N CYS A 110 -11.39 -3.42 2.11
CA CYS A 110 -10.11 -4.00 2.50
C CYS A 110 -9.77 -3.49 3.90
N MET A 111 -9.78 -4.39 4.88
CA MET A 111 -9.31 -4.15 6.24
C MET A 111 -8.01 -4.91 6.46
N TRP A 112 -7.03 -4.25 7.07
CA TRP A 112 -5.78 -4.85 7.55
C TRP A 112 -5.94 -5.16 9.04
N GLU A 113 -5.71 -6.41 9.46
CA GLU A 113 -5.49 -6.78 10.87
C GLU A 113 -4.08 -7.37 11.02
N ASN A 114 -3.41 -6.99 12.11
CA ASN A 114 -2.09 -7.49 12.53
C ASN A 114 -2.19 -8.91 13.12
#